data_AF-A0A534VZK9-F1
#
_entry.id   AF-A0A534VZK9-F1
#
_cell.length_a   1.000
_cell.length_b   1.000
_cell.length_c   1.000
_cell.angle_alpha   90.00
_cell.angle_beta   90.00
_cell.angle_gamma   90.00
#
_symmetry.space_group_name_H-M   'P 1'
#
loop_
_entity.id
_entity.type
_entity.pdbx_description
1 polymer ?
#
loop_
_entity_poly.entity_id
_entity_poly.type
_entity_poly.pdbx_seq_one_letter_code
_entity_poly.pdbx_strand_id
1 'polypeptide(L)'
;LGRSVRVEHSGGLRSVYGHLRRIADGVREGMPVERGQVIGYVGSSGLSTGPHLHFALDRGGEYVDPLQLTAAPGPRLPESARRLFDRVQKAVTRQLATLPRGGSPLTVSLSTPAYRTE
;
A
#
# COMPACT_ATOMS: atom_id res chain seq x y z
N LEU A 1 1.32 -4.79 -21.46
CA LEU A 1 0.50 -4.15 -20.39
C LEU A 1 -0.21 -2.88 -20.84
N GLY A 2 0.34 -2.05 -21.74
CA GLY A 2 -0.28 -0.76 -22.02
C GLY A 2 -0.13 0.19 -20.85
N ARG A 3 -1.11 1.07 -20.61
CA ARG A 3 -1.11 1.94 -19.42
C ARG A 3 -1.34 1.09 -18.17
N SER A 4 -0.51 1.31 -17.17
CA SER A 4 -0.54 0.53 -15.94
C SER A 4 -0.18 1.37 -14.72
N VAL A 5 -0.67 0.94 -13.56
CA VAL A 5 -0.24 1.46 -12.26
C VAL A 5 0.47 0.34 -11.51
N ARG A 6 1.60 0.65 -10.89
CA ARG A 6 2.29 -0.23 -9.95
C ARG A 6 2.24 0.42 -8.57
N VAL A 7 1.82 -0.36 -7.58
CA VAL A 7 1.75 0.09 -6.18
C VAL A 7 2.73 -0.75 -5.38
N GLU A 8 3.66 -0.07 -4.72
CA GLU A 8 4.60 -0.68 -3.78
C GLU A 8 3.94 -0.83 -2.41
N HIS A 9 4.08 -2.01 -1.83
CA HIS A 9 3.60 -2.37 -0.50
C HIS A 9 4.80 -2.66 0.42
N SER A 10 4.53 -2.76 1.72
CA SER A 10 5.55 -3.20 2.67
C SER A 10 6.10 -4.59 2.33
N GLY A 11 7.37 -4.83 2.67
CA GLY A 11 8.02 -6.13 2.46
C GLY A 11 8.36 -6.45 1.00
N GLY A 12 8.53 -5.44 0.15
CA GLY A 12 8.99 -5.61 -1.23
C GLY A 12 7.95 -6.22 -2.19
N LEU A 13 6.68 -6.25 -1.77
CA LEU A 13 5.56 -6.68 -2.61
C LEU A 13 5.08 -5.52 -3.48
N ARG A 14 4.81 -5.79 -4.76
CA ARG A 14 4.27 -4.83 -5.72
C ARG A 14 3.03 -5.40 -6.37
N SER A 15 1.96 -4.62 -6.42
CA SER A 15 0.78 -4.96 -7.23
C SER A 15 0.77 -4.19 -8.53
N VAL A 16 0.46 -4.87 -9.63
CA VAL A 16 0.44 -4.32 -10.99
C VAL A 16 -1.00 -4.34 -11.52
N TYR A 17 -1.45 -3.21 -12.06
CA TYR A 17 -2.77 -3.03 -12.66
C TYR A 17 -2.59 -2.58 -14.11
N GLY A 18 -2.79 -3.48 -15.07
CA GLY A 18 -2.53 -3.27 -16.50
C GLY A 18 -3.79 -3.13 -17.36
N HIS A 19 -3.57 -2.87 -18.65
CA HIS A 19 -4.59 -2.68 -19.70
C HIS A 19 -5.55 -1.52 -19.46
N LEU A 20 -5.20 -0.56 -18.60
CA LEU A 20 -6.11 0.51 -18.20
C LEU A 20 -6.55 1.36 -19.42
N ARG A 21 -7.76 1.92 -19.38
CA ARG A 21 -8.26 2.97 -20.30
C ARG A 21 -7.79 4.35 -19.89
N ARG A 22 -7.64 4.61 -18.58
CA ARG A 22 -7.16 5.88 -18.02
C ARG A 22 -6.61 5.66 -16.61
N ILE A 23 -5.58 6.42 -16.22
CA ILE A 23 -5.13 6.53 -14.82
C ILE A 23 -6.03 7.56 -14.13
N ALA A 24 -6.39 7.33 -12.86
CA ALA A 24 -7.29 8.25 -12.16
C ALA A 24 -6.66 9.64 -11.95
N ASP A 25 -7.49 10.68 -11.92
CA ASP A 25 -7.01 12.04 -11.74
C ASP A 25 -6.31 12.19 -10.38
N GLY A 26 -5.19 12.91 -10.37
CA GLY A 26 -4.36 13.09 -9.18
C GLY A 26 -3.40 11.93 -8.89
N VAL A 27 -3.58 10.76 -9.51
CA VAL A 27 -2.63 9.64 -9.35
C VAL A 27 -1.37 9.90 -10.17
N ARG A 28 -0.24 9.93 -9.47
CA ARG A 28 1.09 10.19 -10.04
C ARG A 28 2.14 9.36 -9.32
N GLU A 29 3.30 9.22 -9.95
CA GLU A 29 4.43 8.49 -9.36
C GLU A 29 4.85 9.08 -8.01
N GLY A 30 5.22 8.20 -7.08
CA GLY A 30 5.60 8.57 -5.71
C GLY A 30 4.44 8.98 -4.79
N MET A 31 3.21 9.06 -5.30
CA MET A 31 2.04 9.39 -4.48
C MET A 31 1.65 8.20 -3.58
N PRO A 32 1.40 8.41 -2.28
CA PRO A 32 0.81 7.38 -1.42
C PRO A 32 -0.62 7.08 -1.86
N VAL A 33 -1.01 5.81 -1.76
CA VAL A 33 -2.36 5.35 -2.08
C VAL A 33 -2.96 4.58 -0.91
N GLU A 34 -4.24 4.79 -0.66
CA GLU A 34 -4.98 4.05 0.36
C GLU A 34 -5.66 2.82 -0.23
N ARG A 35 -5.86 1.79 0.61
CA ARG A 35 -6.63 0.61 0.21
C ARG A 35 -8.06 1.04 -0.15
N GLY A 36 -8.49 0.68 -1.36
CA GLY A 36 -9.82 1.02 -1.88
C GLY A 36 -9.86 2.34 -2.66
N GLN A 37 -8.75 3.10 -2.70
CA GLN A 37 -8.63 4.27 -3.55
C GLN A 37 -8.69 3.89 -5.03
N VAL A 38 -9.45 4.65 -5.82
CA VAL A 38 -9.50 4.48 -7.28
C VAL A 38 -8.18 4.97 -7.88
N ILE A 39 -7.46 4.06 -8.54
CA ILE A 39 -6.16 4.34 -9.18
C ILE A 39 -6.22 4.40 -10.72
N GLY A 40 -7.31 3.91 -11.30
CA GLY A 40 -7.49 3.89 -12.74
C GLY A 40 -8.77 3.17 -13.16
N TYR A 41 -8.99 3.14 -14.47
CA TYR A 41 -10.20 2.61 -15.09
C TYR A 41 -9.83 1.54 -16.10
N VAL A 42 -10.52 0.40 -16.08
CA VAL A 42 -10.29 -0.73 -16.99
C VAL A 42 -10.46 -0.30 -18.44
N GLY A 43 -9.66 -0.91 -19.33
CA GLY A 43 -9.72 -0.70 -20.76
C GLY A 43 -9.11 -1.89 -21.50
N SER A 44 -8.60 -1.63 -22.69
CA SER A 44 -7.92 -2.64 -23.52
C SER A 44 -6.65 -2.05 -24.15
N SER A 45 -5.87 -1.29 -23.37
CA SER A 45 -4.61 -0.71 -23.89
C SER A 45 -3.47 -1.73 -23.94
N GLY A 46 -2.54 -1.53 -24.88
CA GLY A 46 -1.45 -2.48 -25.14
C GLY A 46 -1.95 -3.78 -25.77
N LEU A 47 -1.18 -4.86 -25.61
CA LEU A 47 -1.53 -6.18 -26.12
C LEU A 47 -2.68 -6.77 -25.29
N SER A 48 -3.90 -6.67 -25.79
CA SER A 48 -5.13 -7.14 -25.14
C SER A 48 -6.17 -7.54 -26.19
N THR A 49 -6.91 -8.61 -25.97
CA THR A 49 -7.98 -9.08 -26.86
C THR A 49 -9.31 -8.36 -26.65
N GLY A 50 -9.50 -7.72 -25.49
CA GLY A 50 -10.71 -6.97 -25.15
C GLY A 50 -10.62 -6.37 -23.74
N PRO A 51 -11.62 -5.60 -23.29
CA PRO A 51 -11.55 -4.91 -22.00
C PRO A 51 -11.46 -5.86 -20.81
N HIS A 52 -10.32 -5.88 -20.12
CA HIS A 52 -10.10 -6.64 -18.89
C HIS A 52 -8.98 -6.03 -18.04
N LEU A 53 -8.90 -6.43 -16.77
CA LEU A 53 -7.82 -6.00 -15.88
C LEU A 53 -6.74 -7.08 -15.84
N HIS A 54 -5.51 -6.72 -16.21
CA HIS A 54 -4.35 -7.53 -15.86
C HIS A 54 -3.92 -7.17 -14.43
N PHE A 55 -4.17 -8.07 -13.49
CA PHE A 55 -3.73 -7.93 -12.11
C PHE A 55 -2.65 -8.95 -11.81
N ALA A 56 -1.50 -8.48 -11.30
CA ALA A 56 -0.40 -9.33 -10.93
C ALA A 56 0.26 -8.85 -9.63
N LEU A 57 0.83 -9.78 -8.89
CA LEU A 57 1.68 -9.49 -7.75
C LEU A 57 3.11 -9.87 -8.07
N ASP A 58 4.03 -8.97 -7.78
CA ASP A 58 5.48 -9.15 -7.92
C ASP A 58 6.13 -9.04 -6.55
N ARG A 59 6.98 -9.99 -6.19
CA ARG A 59 7.79 -9.95 -4.97
C ARG A 59 9.25 -10.10 -5.35
N GLY A 60 9.99 -9.00 -5.31
CA GLY A 60 11.43 -9.02 -5.60
C GLY A 60 11.79 -9.43 -7.04
N GLY A 61 10.90 -9.22 -8.02
CA GLY A 61 11.13 -9.59 -9.43
C GLY A 61 10.44 -10.89 -9.87
N GLU A 62 9.88 -11.66 -8.92
CA GLU A 62 9.11 -12.87 -9.22
C GLU A 62 7.62 -12.62 -9.12
N TYR A 63 6.87 -13.03 -10.14
CA TYR A 63 5.41 -13.00 -10.10
C TYR A 63 4.87 -14.14 -9.25
N VAL A 64 3.97 -13.81 -8.35
CA VAL A 64 3.33 -14.73 -7.41
C VAL A 64 1.83 -14.75 -7.63
N ASP A 65 1.20 -15.90 -7.39
CA ASP A 65 -0.25 -16.06 -7.51
C ASP A 65 -0.97 -15.15 -6.50
N PRO A 66 -1.75 -14.15 -6.96
CA PRO A 66 -2.43 -13.22 -6.07
C PRO A 66 -3.42 -13.90 -5.13
N LEU A 67 -4.02 -15.02 -5.54
CA LEU A 67 -5.02 -15.73 -4.75
C LEU A 67 -4.41 -16.42 -3.53
N GLN A 68 -3.12 -16.75 -3.59
CA GLN A 68 -2.38 -17.31 -2.45
C GLN A 68 -2.00 -16.24 -1.41
N LEU A 69 -1.98 -14.97 -1.82
CA LEU A 69 -1.55 -13.84 -0.99
C LEU A 69 -2.68 -13.01 -0.41
N THR A 70 -3.86 -13.05 -1.02
CA THR A 70 -5.09 -12.61 -0.38
C THR A 70 -5.49 -13.59 0.72
N ALA A 71 -4.70 -13.66 1.78
CA ALA A 71 -5.15 -14.24 3.03
C ALA A 71 -6.49 -13.59 3.38
N ALA A 72 -7.46 -14.40 3.78
CA ALA A 72 -8.75 -13.92 4.24
C ALA A 72 -8.52 -12.73 5.19
N PRO A 73 -9.29 -11.62 5.08
CA PRO A 73 -9.16 -10.52 6.02
C PRO A 73 -9.13 -11.09 7.42
N GLY A 74 -8.16 -10.65 8.23
CA GLY A 74 -7.99 -11.13 9.59
C GLY A 74 -9.33 -11.16 10.32
N PRO A 75 -9.53 -12.13 11.24
CA PRO A 75 -10.83 -12.37 11.84
C PRO A 75 -11.44 -11.05 12.31
N ARG A 76 -12.68 -10.78 11.87
CA ARG A 76 -13.40 -9.59 12.31
C ARG A 76 -13.52 -9.66 13.83
N LEU A 77 -13.30 -8.54 14.49
CA LEU A 77 -13.47 -8.46 15.94
C LEU A 77 -14.92 -8.87 16.28
N PRO A 78 -15.15 -9.84 17.20
CA PRO A 78 -16.49 -10.23 17.62
C PRO A 78 -17.28 -9.01 18.11
N GLU A 79 -18.58 -8.97 17.86
CA GLU A 79 -19.42 -7.82 18.22
C GLU A 79 -19.38 -7.54 19.74
N SER A 80 -19.28 -8.60 20.55
CA SER A 80 -19.10 -8.51 22.01
C SER A 80 -17.83 -7.74 22.41
N ALA A 81 -16.74 -7.94 21.67
CA ALA A 81 -15.47 -7.24 21.91
C ALA A 81 -15.45 -5.85 21.27
N ARG A 82 -16.31 -5.57 20.28
CA ARG A 82 -16.29 -4.32 19.50
C ARG A 82 -16.57 -3.10 20.37
N ARG A 83 -17.57 -3.17 21.25
CA ARG A 83 -17.92 -2.06 22.15
C ARG A 83 -16.80 -1.71 23.11
N LEU A 84 -16.08 -2.72 23.62
CA LEU A 84 -14.94 -2.50 24.50
C LEU A 84 -13.77 -1.87 23.72
N PHE A 85 -13.46 -2.40 22.54
CA PHE A 85 -12.45 -1.85 21.66
C PHE A 85 -12.72 -0.38 21.34
N ASP A 86 -13.93 -0.04 20.87
CA ASP A 86 -14.30 1.33 20.50
C ASP A 86 -14.18 2.29 21.71
N ARG A 87 -14.54 1.83 22.92
CA ARG A 87 -14.41 2.62 24.15
C ARG A 87 -12.95 2.91 24.49
N VAL A 88 -12.10 1.88 24.48
CA VAL A 88 -10.66 2.01 24.80
C VAL A 88 -9.97 2.86 23.74
N GLN A 89 -10.22 2.59 22.46
CA GLN A 89 -9.67 3.35 21.34
C GLN A 89 -10.03 4.83 21.45
N LYS A 90 -11.30 5.17 21.72
CA LYS A 90 -11.73 6.57 21.91
C LYS A 90 -11.04 7.25 23.10
N ALA A 91 -10.87 6.54 24.21
CA ALA A 91 -10.20 7.08 25.40
C ALA A 91 -8.71 7.36 25.13
N VAL A 92 -8.00 6.39 24.55
CA VAL A 92 -6.57 6.52 24.21
C VAL A 92 -6.34 7.59 23.14
N THR A 93 -7.16 7.64 22.09
CA THR A 93 -7.04 8.68 21.06
C THR A 93 -7.25 10.09 21.62
N ARG A 94 -8.16 10.27 22.59
CA ARG A 94 -8.32 11.55 23.29
C ARG A 94 -7.06 11.92 24.07
N GLN A 95 -6.46 10.97 24.78
CA GLN A 95 -5.21 11.20 25.52
C GLN A 95 -4.06 11.57 24.57
N LEU A 96 -3.89 10.84 23.46
CA LEU A 96 -2.88 11.16 22.45
C LEU A 96 -3.08 12.55 21.83
N ALA A 97 -4.33 12.97 21.61
CA ALA A 97 -4.64 14.30 21.06
C ALA A 97 -4.30 15.45 22.03
N THR A 98 -4.23 15.18 23.34
CA THR A 98 -3.84 16.19 24.35
C THR A 98 -2.33 16.33 24.53
N LEU A 99 -1.53 15.41 23.98
CA LEU A 99 -0.08 15.53 24.03
C LEU A 99 0.36 16.66 23.08
N PRO A 100 1.28 17.55 23.49
CA PRO A 100 1.88 18.49 22.57
C PRO A 100 2.54 17.73 21.43
N ARG A 101 2.33 18.17 20.18
CA ARG A 101 3.08 17.67 19.01
C ARG A 101 4.53 18.18 19.10
N GLY A 102 5.27 17.68 20.08
CA GLY A 102 6.60 18.15 20.45
C GLY A 102 7.56 16.97 20.49
N GLY A 103 8.16 16.68 19.35
CA GLY A 103 9.42 15.96 19.28
C GLY A 103 10.36 16.78 18.40
N SER A 104 11.53 17.13 18.91
CA SER A 104 12.63 17.63 18.07
C SER A 104 12.79 16.70 16.86
N PRO A 105 13.08 17.22 15.65
CA PRO A 105 13.33 16.37 14.50
C PRO A 105 14.40 15.34 14.85
N LEU A 106 14.09 14.06 14.70
CA LEU A 106 15.07 13.00 14.84
C LEU A 106 16.03 13.12 13.66
N THR A 107 17.22 13.67 13.90
CA THR A 107 18.31 13.65 12.91
C THR A 107 18.75 12.20 12.71
N VAL A 108 18.49 11.66 11.53
CA VAL A 108 19.04 10.35 11.12
C VAL A 108 20.51 10.55 10.78
N SER A 109 21.40 10.09 11.66
CA SER A 109 22.83 10.02 11.36
C SER A 109 23.12 8.73 10.58
N LEU A 110 23.59 8.88 9.33
CA LEU A 110 24.11 7.77 8.55
C LEU A 110 25.57 7.54 8.96
N SER A 111 25.88 6.40 9.56
CA SER A 111 27.26 5.95 9.73
C SER A 111 27.74 5.29 8.43
N THR A 112 28.57 5.98 7.65
CA THR A 112 29.35 5.33 6.58
C THR A 112 30.41 4.42 7.23
N PRO A 113 30.46 3.12 6.92
CA PRO A 113 31.62 2.32 7.29
C PRO A 113 32.84 2.83 6.52
N ALA A 114 33.88 3.21 7.27
CA ALA A 114 35.18 3.53 6.70
C ALA A 114 35.75 2.26 6.04
N TYR A 115 35.80 2.24 4.71
CA TYR A 115 36.59 1.26 3.99
C TYR A 115 38.06 1.62 4.22
N ARG A 116 38.75 0.79 5.01
CA ARG A 116 40.20 0.82 5.18
C ARG A 116 40.81 0.16 3.95
N THR A 117 41.37 0.95 3.05
CA THR A 117 42.40 0.47 2.11
C THR A 117 43.70 0.27 2.89
N GLU A 118 44.18 -0.97 2.92
CA GLU A 118 45.62 -1.22 2.86
C GLU A 118 46.05 -1.24 1.39
#